data_AF-F8KXR2-F1
#
_entry.id   AF-F8KXR2-F1
#
_cell.length_a   1.000
_cell.length_b   1.000
_cell.length_c   1.000
_cell.angle_alpha   90.00
_cell.angle_beta   90.00
_cell.angle_gamma   90.00
#
_symmetry.space_group_name_H-M   'P 1'
#
loop_
_entity.id
_entity.type
_entity.pdbx_description
1 polymer ?
#
loop_
_entity_poly.entity_id
_entity_poly.type
_entity_poly.pdbx_seq_one_letter_code
_entity_poly.pdbx_strand_id
1 'polypeptide(L)'
;MKRRGILFVAFLLVSQSLCALLSPLAQSSVEIKAILDDKKFSESIGAGEVIEKIKKKKEGYEIETSRSKLFVKVIPIPSHKIGPQQFQLEFSEPEHLKDDK
;
A
#
# COMPACT_ATOMS: atom_id res chain seq x y z
N MET A 1 -30.59 25.49 37.89
CA MET A 1 -30.30 25.23 36.46
C MET A 1 -28.80 24.99 36.26
N LYS A 2 -28.35 23.73 36.15
CA LYS A 2 -26.96 23.35 35.82
C LYS A 2 -26.99 22.37 34.63
N ARG A 3 -27.10 22.90 33.41
CA ARG A 3 -27.09 22.11 32.14
C ARG A 3 -25.89 22.46 31.25
N ARG A 4 -24.77 22.89 31.84
CA ARG A 4 -23.56 23.28 31.09
C ARG A 4 -22.51 22.16 30.95
N GLY A 5 -22.58 21.13 31.80
CA GLY A 5 -21.59 20.03 31.80
C GLY A 5 -21.83 18.92 30.76
N ILE A 6 -23.04 18.80 30.20
CA ILE A 6 -23.40 17.69 29.31
C ILE A 6 -22.83 17.89 27.88
N LEU A 7 -22.65 19.15 27.47
CA LEU A 7 -22.19 19.48 26.11
C LEU A 7 -20.71 19.16 25.86
N PHE A 8 -19.87 19.22 26.90
CA PHE A 8 -18.43 18.92 26.78
C PHE A 8 -18.14 17.41 26.64
N VAL A 9 -18.95 16.55 27.27
CA VAL A 9 -18.76 15.10 27.23
C VAL A 9 -19.12 14.51 25.86
N ALA A 10 -20.12 15.09 25.17
CA ALA A 10 -20.51 14.66 23.83
C ALA A 10 -19.43 14.95 22.77
N PHE A 11 -18.63 16.02 22.94
CA PHE A 11 -17.57 16.37 21.99
C PHE A 11 -16.38 15.41 22.04
N LEU A 12 -16.05 14.86 23.21
CA LEU A 12 -14.93 13.92 23.40
C LEU A 12 -15.17 12.53 22.79
N LEU A 13 -16.42 12.11 22.63
CA LEU A 13 -16.76 10.79 22.07
C LEU A 13 -16.72 10.74 20.53
N VAL A 14 -16.84 11.89 19.85
CA VAL A 14 -16.84 11.95 18.38
C VAL A 14 -15.43 11.85 17.79
N SER A 15 -14.39 12.22 18.55
CA SER A 15 -13.00 12.17 18.07
C SER A 15 -12.41 10.76 17.94
N GLN A 16 -13.04 9.72 18.48
CA GLN A 16 -12.47 8.36 18.50
C GLN A 16 -12.80 7.51 17.26
N SER A 17 -13.72 7.95 16.39
CA SER A 17 -14.21 7.13 15.26
C SER A 17 -13.49 7.35 13.93
N LEU A 18 -12.59 8.32 13.81
CA LEU A 18 -12.03 8.75 12.53
C LEU A 18 -10.69 8.11 12.14
N CYS A 19 -10.01 7.40 13.05
CA CYS A 19 -8.69 6.82 12.78
C CYS A 19 -8.71 5.38 12.21
N ALA A 20 -9.89 4.84 11.90
CA ALA A 20 -9.99 3.43 11.48
C ALA A 20 -9.98 3.22 9.95
N LEU A 21 -10.13 4.29 9.16
CA LEU A 21 -9.88 4.28 7.72
C LEU A 21 -8.50 4.89 7.46
N LEU A 22 -7.55 4.09 6.96
CA LEU A 22 -6.28 4.62 6.47
C LEU A 22 -6.56 5.61 5.34
N SER A 23 -5.90 6.76 5.38
CA SER A 23 -5.90 7.65 4.23
C SER A 23 -5.32 6.93 3.01
N PRO A 24 -5.71 7.31 1.78
CA PRO A 24 -5.18 6.68 0.55
C PRO A 24 -3.64 6.65 0.47
N LEU A 25 -3.00 7.66 1.06
CA LEU A 25 -1.55 7.77 1.17
C LEU A 25 -0.97 6.71 2.12
N ALA A 26 -1.56 6.56 3.31
CA ALA A 26 -1.10 5.59 4.29
C ALA A 26 -1.30 4.16 3.79
N GLN A 27 -2.41 3.88 3.11
CA GLN A 27 -2.65 2.59 2.45
C GLN A 27 -1.58 2.30 1.38
N SER A 28 -1.20 3.29 0.57
CA SER A 28 -0.18 3.11 -0.47
C SER A 28 1.20 2.81 0.13
N SER A 29 1.55 3.40 1.27
CA SER A 29 2.79 3.07 1.99
C SER A 29 2.79 1.63 2.50
N VAL A 30 1.65 1.14 3.03
CA VAL A 30 1.50 -0.25 3.47
C VAL A 30 1.64 -1.22 2.30
N GLU A 31 1.01 -0.91 1.16
CA GLU A 31 1.12 -1.71 -0.06
C GLU A 31 2.55 -1.78 -0.58
N ILE A 32 3.23 -0.63 -0.75
CA ILE A 32 4.61 -0.59 -1.22
C ILE A 32 5.53 -1.34 -0.28
N LYS A 33 5.39 -1.14 1.03
CA LYS A 33 6.18 -1.87 2.02
C LYS A 33 5.95 -3.38 1.90
N ALA A 34 4.71 -3.83 1.78
CA ALA A 34 4.39 -5.24 1.60
C ALA A 34 5.02 -5.82 0.33
N ILE A 35 5.09 -5.05 -0.76
CA ILE A 35 5.77 -5.48 -1.99
C ILE A 35 7.27 -5.63 -1.77
N LEU A 36 7.91 -4.66 -1.13
CA LEU A 36 9.36 -4.67 -0.89
C LEU A 36 9.79 -5.75 0.11
N ASP A 37 8.93 -6.07 1.09
CA ASP A 37 9.16 -7.12 2.08
C ASP A 37 8.85 -8.54 1.55
N ASP A 38 8.22 -8.67 0.37
CA ASP A 38 7.87 -9.97 -0.22
C ASP A 38 9.09 -10.68 -0.82
N LYS A 39 9.27 -11.96 -0.49
CA LYS A 39 10.36 -12.79 -1.02
C LYS A 39 10.30 -12.89 -2.55
N LYS A 40 9.10 -12.99 -3.14
CA LYS A 40 8.92 -13.08 -4.60
C LYS A 40 9.45 -11.85 -5.30
N PHE A 41 9.29 -10.66 -4.71
CA PHE A 41 9.82 -9.43 -5.29
C PHE A 41 11.35 -9.52 -5.44
N SER A 42 12.05 -9.94 -4.38
CA SER A 42 13.51 -10.09 -4.40
C SER A 42 13.98 -11.18 -5.37
N GLU A 43 13.19 -12.24 -5.56
CA GLU A 43 13.47 -13.32 -6.51
C GLU A 43 13.23 -12.90 -7.96
N SER A 44 12.19 -12.11 -8.23
CA SER A 44 11.84 -11.66 -9.59
C SER A 44 12.79 -10.60 -10.14
N ILE A 45 13.20 -9.64 -9.31
CA ILE A 45 14.05 -8.52 -9.72
C ILE A 45 15.55 -8.90 -9.67
N GLY A 46 15.93 -9.80 -8.76
CA GLY A 46 17.32 -10.14 -8.50
C GLY A 46 17.89 -9.35 -7.32
N ALA A 47 18.68 -10.03 -6.47
CA ALA A 47 19.25 -9.43 -5.28
C ALA A 47 20.25 -8.32 -5.63
N GLY A 48 20.10 -7.14 -5.01
CA GLY A 48 21.04 -6.02 -5.13
C GLY A 48 20.75 -5.03 -6.26
N GLU A 49 19.68 -5.21 -7.03
CA GLU A 49 19.21 -4.21 -7.99
C GLU A 49 18.66 -2.96 -7.28
N VAL A 50 18.94 -1.79 -7.85
CA VAL A 50 18.45 -0.50 -7.33
C VAL A 50 17.10 -0.20 -7.98
N ILE A 51 16.10 0.09 -7.13
CA ILE A 51 14.80 0.57 -7.60
C ILE A 51 14.95 2.02 -8.05
N GLU A 52 14.73 2.26 -9.33
CA GLU A 52 14.77 3.61 -9.90
C GLU A 52 13.42 4.30 -9.78
N LYS A 53 12.33 3.53 -9.88
CA LYS A 53 10.98 4.10 -9.90
C LYS A 53 9.91 3.13 -9.42
N ILE A 54 8.96 3.66 -8.67
CA ILE A 54 7.71 2.99 -8.31
C ILE A 54 6.56 3.89 -8.76
N LYS A 55 5.71 3.40 -9.66
CA LYS A 55 4.58 4.15 -10.21
C LYS A 55 3.27 3.42 -9.92
N LYS A 56 2.37 4.07 -9.18
CA LYS A 56 1.01 3.56 -8.95
C LYS A 56 0.22 3.58 -10.27
N LYS A 57 -0.41 2.45 -10.58
CA LYS A 57 -1.32 2.21 -11.71
C LYS A 57 -2.70 1.88 -11.15
N LYS A 58 -3.69 1.71 -12.05
CA LYS A 58 -5.08 1.45 -11.67
C LYS A 58 -5.25 0.20 -10.79
N GLU A 59 -4.48 -0.85 -11.07
CA GLU A 59 -4.63 -2.16 -10.42
C GLU A 59 -3.45 -2.54 -9.50
N GLY A 60 -2.48 -1.64 -9.29
CA GLY A 60 -1.27 -1.96 -8.53
C GLY A 60 -0.12 -1.02 -8.81
N TYR A 61 1.10 -1.56 -8.86
CA TYR A 61 2.34 -0.81 -8.98
C TYR A 61 3.22 -1.34 -10.11
N GLU A 62 3.79 -0.42 -10.86
CA GLU A 62 4.85 -0.67 -11.82
C GLU A 62 6.18 -0.28 -11.17
N ILE A 63 7.10 -1.22 -11.06
CA ILE A 63 8.39 -1.06 -10.42
C ILE A 63 9.46 -1.22 -11.50
N GLU A 64 10.30 -0.20 -11.65
CA GLU A 64 11.40 -0.16 -12.62
C GLU A 64 12.72 -0.15 -11.85
N THR A 65 13.64 -0.99 -12.29
CA THR A 65 15.03 -1.06 -11.87
C THR A 65 15.92 -0.79 -13.07
N SER A 66 17.23 -0.70 -12.85
CA SER A 66 18.19 -0.44 -13.94
C SER A 66 18.15 -1.51 -15.04
N ARG A 67 17.72 -2.74 -14.74
CA ARG A 67 17.74 -3.87 -15.70
C ARG A 67 16.39 -4.51 -15.97
N SER A 68 15.38 -4.22 -15.16
CA SER A 68 14.11 -4.93 -15.24
C SER A 68 12.93 -4.08 -14.83
N LYS A 69 11.78 -4.47 -15.34
CA LYS A 69 10.49 -3.87 -15.04
C LYS A 69 9.53 -4.95 -14.58
N LEU A 70 8.85 -4.69 -13.47
CA LEU A 70 7.94 -5.62 -12.83
C LEU A 70 6.61 -4.95 -12.54
N PHE A 71 5.50 -5.60 -12.88
CA PHE A 71 4.18 -5.16 -12.48
C PHE A 71 3.69 -6.02 -11.31
N VAL A 72 3.24 -5.35 -10.25
CA VAL A 72 2.68 -6.00 -9.06
C VAL A 72 1.24 -5.56 -8.90
N LYS A 73 0.31 -6.49 -9.10
CA LYS A 73 -1.12 -6.26 -8.94
C LYS A 73 -1.51 -6.38 -7.47
N VAL A 74 -2.31 -5.42 -6.99
CA VAL A 74 -2.81 -5.39 -5.61
C VAL A 74 -4.29 -5.75 -5.64
N ILE A 75 -4.62 -6.94 -5.15
CA ILE A 75 -5.98 -7.48 -5.17
C ILE A 75 -6.59 -7.28 -3.77
N PRO A 76 -7.56 -6.36 -3.60
CA PRO A 76 -8.19 -6.16 -2.30
C PRO A 76 -9.01 -7.40 -1.91
N ILE A 77 -8.83 -7.85 -0.67
CA ILE A 77 -9.65 -8.92 -0.09
C ILE A 77 -10.90 -8.27 0.51
N PRO A 78 -12.12 -8.66 0.08
CA PRO A 78 -13.33 -8.17 0.70
C PRO A 78 -13.34 -8.50 2.20
N SER A 79 -13.38 -7.47 3.05
CA SER A 79 -13.41 -7.62 4.50
C SER A 79 -14.53 -6.79 5.08
N HIS A 80 -15.24 -7.35 6.05
CA HIS A 80 -16.28 -6.64 6.83
C HIS A 80 -15.71 -6.07 8.14
N LYS A 81 -14.40 -6.20 8.36
CA LYS A 81 -13.72 -5.69 9.55
C LYS A 81 -13.34 -4.23 9.35
N ILE A 82 -13.56 -3.43 10.37
CA ILE A 82 -13.10 -2.04 10.43
C ILE A 82 -11.58 -2.06 10.70
N GLY A 83 -10.78 -1.50 9.80
CA GLY A 83 -9.32 -1.47 9.90
C GLY A 83 -8.62 -1.37 8.53
N PRO A 84 -7.29 -1.56 8.48
CA PRO A 84 -6.55 -1.55 7.23
C PRO A 84 -7.10 -2.54 6.21
N GLN A 85 -7.24 -2.09 4.96
CA GLN A 85 -7.71 -2.93 3.88
C GLN A 85 -6.71 -4.06 3.65
N GLN A 86 -7.18 -5.30 3.74
CA GLN A 86 -6.38 -6.48 3.41
C GLN A 86 -6.29 -6.63 1.89
N PHE A 87 -5.17 -7.14 1.41
CA PHE A 87 -4.92 -7.34 -0.01
C PHE A 87 -3.98 -8.54 -0.24
N GLN A 88 -3.95 -9.02 -1.48
CA GLN A 88 -2.97 -9.98 -1.97
C GLN A 88 -2.12 -9.31 -3.06
N LEU A 89 -0.89 -9.78 -3.19
CA LEU A 89 0.05 -9.35 -4.22
C LEU A 89 0.18 -10.44 -5.28
N GLU A 90 0.01 -10.07 -6.54
CA GLU A 90 0.27 -10.92 -7.69
C GLU A 90 1.38 -10.29 -8.52
N PHE A 91 2.50 -11.01 -8.65
CA PHE A 91 3.69 -10.56 -9.35
C PHE A 91 3.64 -11.06 -10.78
N SER A 92 3.80 -10.14 -11.75
CA SER A 92 3.96 -10.51 -13.16
C SER A 92 5.33 -11.14 -13.41
N GLU A 93 5.51 -11.72 -14.59
CA GLU A 93 6.87 -12.00 -15.07
C GLU A 93 7.64 -10.67 -15.24
N PRO A 94 8.93 -10.63 -14.86
CA PRO A 94 9.77 -9.45 -15.04
C PRO A 94 10.13 -9.28 -16.52
N GLU A 95 9.96 -8.07 -17.03
CA GLU A 95 10.43 -7.68 -18.35
C GLU A 95 11.88 -7.19 -18.23
N HIS A 96 12.83 -7.90 -18.83
CA HIS A 96 14.22 -7.46 -18.88
C HIS A 96 14.38 -6.32 -19.87
N LEU A 97 14.83 -5.18 -19.37
CA LEU A 97 15.19 -4.06 -20.22
C LEU A 97 16.48 -4.45 -20.95
N LYS A 98 16.48 -4.34 -22.28
CA LYS A 98 17.69 -4.56 -23.07
C LYS A 98 18.66 -3.42 -22.73
N ASP A 99 19.90 -3.78 -22.39
CA ASP A 99 20.99 -2.82 -22.31
C ASP A 99 21.14 -2.16 -23.69
N ASP A 100 20.54 -1.00 -23.89
CA ASP A 100 20.82 -0.16 -25.06
C ASP A 100 22.26 0.34 -24.89
N LYS A 101 23.18 -0.34 -25.58
CA LYS A 101 24.61 -0.02 -25.62
C LYS A 101 25.06 0.24 -27.04
#